data_AF-A0A553L1F2-F1
#
_entry.id   AF-A0A553L1F2-F1
#
_cell.length_a   1.000
_cell.length_b   1.000
_cell.length_c   1.000
_cell.angle_alpha   90.00
_cell.angle_beta   90.00
_cell.angle_gamma   90.00
#
_symmetry.space_group_name_H-M   'P 1'
#
loop_
_entity.id
_entity.type
_entity.pdbx_description
1 polymer ?
#
loop_
_entity_poly.entity_id
_entity_poly.type
_entity_poly.pdbx_seq_one_letter_code
_entity_poly.pdbx_strand_id
1 'polypeptide(L)'
;MFISDSIVFVELHKTACTHIDKLLSEIVGGRLEGKHNKAYKELFSPKRHFLGSVRNPWEWYVSLWAFGCEEKGGLFMHVTKSNWNLEGVSLKYGYQYFLLSVFAKFSKNPDKWKEAYRDVNDPSCFRMWLKLLHDPNRSFDFGEHYALAPMHNFAGLLTYRYFNLFCSIKSDDRPFEQLNDYSQLKQFNDEHCFISHFIRNENLEEDFIAALEATGFALTPEHKDRIFSSKKTNASEHDRNIARFYDQETDEIIQERERFIIEKFAYKSVLS
;
A
#
# COMPACT_ATOMS: atom_id res chain seq x y z
N MET A 1 -6.76 -10.46 -4.64
CA MET A 1 -7.74 -10.57 -3.54
C MET A 1 -8.15 -12.02 -3.46
N PHE A 2 -8.11 -12.63 -2.27
CA PHE A 2 -8.59 -14.00 -2.07
C PHE A 2 -10.02 -13.99 -1.54
N ILE A 3 -10.85 -14.92 -2.01
CA ILE A 3 -12.26 -15.04 -1.66
C ILE A 3 -12.59 -16.51 -1.38
N SER A 4 -13.11 -16.78 -0.18
CA SER A 4 -13.78 -18.02 0.19
C SER A 4 -15.21 -17.74 0.69
N ASP A 5 -15.88 -18.77 1.20
CA ASP A 5 -17.22 -18.63 1.77
C ASP A 5 -17.23 -17.85 3.08
N SER A 6 -16.14 -17.93 3.87
CA SER A 6 -16.03 -17.30 5.19
C SER A 6 -14.97 -16.21 5.29
N ILE A 7 -14.02 -16.13 4.34
CA ILE A 7 -12.88 -15.21 4.41
C ILE A 7 -12.73 -14.47 3.08
N VAL A 8 -12.54 -13.15 3.16
CA VAL A 8 -12.07 -12.31 2.06
C VAL A 8 -10.77 -11.68 2.50
N PHE A 9 -9.69 -11.88 1.75
CA PHE A 9 -8.41 -11.23 2.02
C PHE A 9 -8.12 -10.15 0.98
N VAL A 10 -8.01 -8.92 1.47
CA VAL A 10 -7.71 -7.72 0.68
C VAL A 10 -6.23 -7.38 0.82
N GLU A 11 -5.57 -7.22 -0.33
CA GLU A 11 -4.11 -7.18 -0.43
C GLU A 11 -3.60 -5.74 -0.55
N LEU A 12 -3.02 -5.20 0.52
CA LEU A 12 -2.21 -3.99 0.42
C LEU A 12 -0.95 -4.30 -0.40
N HIS A 13 -0.45 -3.35 -1.17
CA HIS A 13 0.76 -3.60 -1.96
C HIS A 13 1.95 -3.88 -1.04
N LYS A 14 2.87 -4.77 -1.44
CA LYS A 14 4.17 -5.01 -0.77
C LYS A 14 4.09 -5.55 0.68
N THR A 15 3.04 -6.29 1.01
CA THR A 15 2.80 -6.92 2.33
C THR A 15 2.77 -8.46 2.26
N ALA A 16 3.71 -9.06 1.52
CA ALA A 16 3.81 -10.52 1.31
C ALA A 16 2.53 -11.21 0.76
N CYS A 17 1.70 -10.49 -0.01
CA CYS A 17 0.41 -10.97 -0.52
C CYS A 17 0.51 -12.35 -1.19
N THR A 18 1.48 -12.56 -2.09
CA THR A 18 1.63 -13.83 -2.80
C THR A 18 1.90 -15.02 -1.88
N HIS A 19 2.54 -14.80 -0.73
CA HIS A 19 2.74 -15.83 0.26
C HIS A 19 1.45 -16.12 1.04
N ILE A 20 0.74 -15.08 1.47
CA ILE A 20 -0.55 -15.20 2.16
C ILE A 20 -1.59 -15.87 1.25
N ASP A 21 -1.69 -15.45 -0.01
CA ASP A 21 -2.59 -16.01 -1.02
C ASP A 21 -2.37 -17.52 -1.21
N LYS A 22 -1.09 -17.94 -1.23
CA LYS A 22 -0.72 -19.35 -1.34
C LYS A 22 -1.19 -20.12 -0.11
N LEU A 23 -0.92 -19.62 1.09
CA LEU A 23 -1.35 -20.28 2.34
C LEU A 23 -2.88 -20.33 2.45
N LEU A 24 -3.59 -19.25 2.13
CA LEU A 24 -5.05 -19.22 2.11
C LEU A 24 -5.62 -20.23 1.11
N SER A 25 -5.04 -20.31 -0.09
CA SER A 25 -5.48 -21.27 -1.11
C SER A 25 -5.25 -22.71 -0.68
N GLU A 26 -4.14 -23.01 0.00
CA GLU A 26 -3.80 -24.34 0.49
C GLU A 26 -4.65 -24.76 1.71
N ILE A 27 -4.90 -23.84 2.65
CA ILE A 27 -5.49 -24.16 3.97
C ILE A 27 -7.00 -23.93 4.00
N VAL A 28 -7.47 -22.78 3.51
CA VAL A 28 -8.88 -22.39 3.62
C VAL A 28 -9.68 -22.88 2.42
N GLY A 29 -9.07 -22.88 1.24
CA GLY A 29 -9.75 -23.16 -0.02
C GLY A 29 -10.61 -21.98 -0.48
N GLY A 30 -10.54 -21.64 -1.77
CA GLY A 30 -11.20 -20.47 -2.33
C GLY A 30 -10.68 -20.13 -3.71
N ARG A 31 -10.87 -18.87 -4.13
CA ARG A 31 -10.37 -18.37 -5.41
C ARG A 31 -9.61 -17.05 -5.25
N LEU A 32 -8.66 -16.82 -6.15
CA LEU A 32 -7.98 -15.54 -6.31
C LEU A 32 -8.68 -14.73 -7.40
N GLU A 33 -9.01 -13.49 -7.08
CA GLU A 33 -9.62 -12.54 -8.01
C GLU A 33 -8.76 -11.28 -8.13
N GLY A 34 -7.95 -11.24 -9.20
CA GLY A 34 -7.01 -10.17 -9.49
C GLY A 34 -5.99 -9.90 -8.37
N LYS A 35 -5.18 -8.86 -8.53
CA LYS A 35 -4.19 -8.41 -7.53
C LYS A 35 -4.57 -7.03 -7.03
N HIS A 36 -4.49 -6.83 -5.72
CA HIS A 36 -4.77 -5.51 -5.10
C HIS A 36 -6.14 -4.91 -5.47
N ASN A 37 -7.13 -5.77 -5.68
CA ASN A 37 -8.48 -5.35 -5.98
C ASN A 37 -9.16 -4.77 -4.74
N LYS A 38 -9.95 -3.71 -4.93
CA LYS A 38 -10.91 -3.25 -3.92
C LYS A 38 -12.01 -4.28 -3.73
N ALA A 39 -12.52 -4.37 -2.50
CA ALA A 39 -13.74 -5.09 -2.23
C ALA A 39 -14.92 -4.48 -3.01
N TYR A 40 -15.95 -5.29 -3.26
CA TYR A 40 -17.19 -4.88 -3.93
C TYR A 40 -18.40 -5.35 -3.11
N LYS A 41 -19.55 -4.72 -3.31
CA LYS A 41 -20.71 -4.80 -2.42
C LYS A 41 -21.18 -6.24 -2.16
N GLU A 42 -21.13 -7.08 -3.18
CA GLU A 42 -21.55 -8.49 -3.14
C GLU A 42 -20.65 -9.38 -2.27
N LEU A 43 -19.46 -8.90 -1.87
CA LEU A 43 -18.60 -9.61 -0.94
C LEU A 43 -19.07 -9.51 0.51
N PHE A 44 -19.78 -8.43 0.86
CA PHE A 44 -20.18 -8.13 2.22
C PHE A 44 -21.38 -9.01 2.61
N SER A 45 -21.15 -9.94 3.53
CA SER A 45 -22.18 -10.78 4.12
C SER A 45 -21.85 -11.06 5.57
N PRO A 46 -22.85 -11.32 6.45
CA PRO A 46 -22.60 -11.65 7.85
C PRO A 46 -21.73 -12.90 8.07
N LYS A 47 -21.54 -13.73 7.05
CA LYS A 47 -20.73 -14.96 7.11
C LYS A 47 -19.26 -14.75 6.74
N ARG A 48 -18.90 -13.59 6.17
CA ARG A 48 -17.56 -13.32 5.67
C ARG A 48 -16.82 -12.34 6.56
N HIS A 49 -15.62 -12.75 6.94
CA HIS A 49 -14.64 -11.90 7.61
C HIS A 49 -13.66 -11.33 6.60
N PHE A 50 -13.31 -10.06 6.77
CA PHE A 50 -12.35 -9.39 5.90
C PHE A 50 -10.99 -9.30 6.59
N LEU A 51 -9.99 -9.91 5.98
CA LEU A 51 -8.61 -9.88 6.41
C LEU A 51 -7.84 -8.87 5.55
N GLY A 52 -6.97 -8.10 6.17
CA GLY A 52 -6.05 -7.18 5.50
C GLY A 52 -4.62 -7.52 5.86
N SER A 53 -3.68 -7.06 5.06
CA SER A 53 -2.25 -7.13 5.41
C SER A 53 -1.65 -5.74 5.43
N VAL A 54 -0.73 -5.51 6.37
CA VAL A 54 0.00 -4.26 6.55
C VAL A 54 1.48 -4.55 6.76
N ARG A 55 2.29 -3.50 6.64
CA ARG A 55 3.74 -3.58 6.85
C ARG A 55 4.21 -2.29 7.47
N ASN A 56 5.27 -2.40 8.26
CA ASN A 56 6.05 -1.27 8.74
C ASN A 56 6.32 -0.26 7.58
N PRO A 57 5.95 1.02 7.73
CA PRO A 57 6.11 2.02 6.67
C PRO A 57 7.52 2.15 6.11
N TRP A 58 8.55 2.11 6.96
CA TRP A 58 9.94 2.23 6.52
C TRP A 58 10.36 1.06 5.64
N GLU A 59 10.02 -0.16 6.04
CA GLU A 59 10.29 -1.32 5.19
C GLU A 59 9.46 -1.32 3.90
N TRP A 60 8.23 -0.80 3.97
CA TRP A 60 7.33 -0.75 2.84
C TRP A 60 7.87 0.13 1.72
N TYR A 61 8.37 1.33 2.05
CA TYR A 61 8.94 2.25 1.07
C TYR A 61 10.20 1.69 0.43
N VAL A 62 11.13 1.12 1.21
CA VAL A 62 12.32 0.45 0.64
C VAL A 62 11.91 -0.70 -0.27
N SER A 63 10.92 -1.50 0.13
CA SER A 63 10.46 -2.63 -0.69
C SER A 63 9.77 -2.19 -1.98
N LEU A 64 9.00 -1.09 -1.94
CA LEU A 64 8.35 -0.52 -3.12
C LEU A 64 9.37 0.08 -4.08
N TRP A 65 10.34 0.85 -3.55
CA TRP A 65 11.41 1.44 -4.33
C TRP A 65 12.28 0.38 -5.00
N ALA A 66 12.76 -0.61 -4.24
CA ALA A 66 13.60 -1.68 -4.76
C ALA A 66 12.93 -2.46 -5.90
N PHE A 67 11.62 -2.69 -5.81
CA PHE A 67 10.85 -3.30 -6.89
C PHE A 67 10.79 -2.42 -8.15
N GLY A 68 10.77 -1.10 -7.97
CA GLY A 68 10.90 -0.15 -9.09
C GLY A 68 12.31 -0.11 -9.69
N CYS A 69 13.36 -0.31 -8.89
CA CYS A 69 14.73 -0.46 -9.41
C CYS A 69 14.88 -1.70 -10.32
N GLU A 70 14.05 -2.72 -10.13
CA GLU A 70 13.94 -3.86 -11.07
C GLU A 70 13.07 -3.54 -12.31
N GLU A 71 12.72 -2.27 -12.53
CA GLU A 71 11.84 -1.78 -13.60
C GLU A 71 10.42 -2.38 -13.54
N LYS A 72 9.96 -2.74 -12.34
CA LYS A 72 8.65 -3.38 -12.12
C LYS A 72 7.67 -2.47 -11.39
N GLY A 73 6.39 -2.76 -11.61
CA GLY A 73 5.26 -2.17 -10.89
C GLY A 73 4.68 -0.91 -11.53
N GLY A 74 3.40 -0.67 -11.22
CA GLY A 74 2.63 0.42 -11.82
C GLY A 74 3.24 1.80 -11.55
N LEU A 75 3.80 2.02 -10.35
CA LEU A 75 4.42 3.28 -9.97
C LEU A 75 5.63 3.62 -10.86
N PHE A 76 6.60 2.70 -10.98
CA PHE A 76 7.77 2.88 -11.85
C PHE A 76 7.33 3.20 -13.26
N MET A 77 6.46 2.36 -13.84
CA MET A 77 5.95 2.53 -15.20
C MET A 77 5.24 3.88 -15.39
N HIS A 78 4.53 4.37 -14.36
CA HIS A 78 3.92 5.69 -14.42
C HIS A 78 4.99 6.76 -14.43
N VAL A 79 5.88 6.82 -13.43
CA VAL A 79 6.76 7.97 -13.18
C VAL A 79 7.93 8.09 -14.18
N THR A 80 8.42 6.98 -14.73
CA THR A 80 9.56 6.98 -15.69
C THR A 80 9.13 7.07 -17.15
N LYS A 81 7.85 6.94 -17.46
CA LYS A 81 7.32 7.10 -18.82
C LYS A 81 7.19 8.59 -19.16
N SER A 82 7.77 8.98 -20.29
CA SER A 82 7.54 10.28 -20.91
C SER A 82 6.13 10.28 -21.52
N ASN A 83 5.19 10.96 -20.87
CA ASN A 83 3.79 11.02 -21.31
C ASN A 83 3.46 12.43 -21.79
N TRP A 84 3.59 12.65 -23.11
CA TRP A 84 3.07 13.84 -23.79
C TRP A 84 1.58 13.74 -24.16
N ASN A 85 0.94 12.60 -23.87
CA ASN A 85 -0.47 12.38 -24.21
C ASN A 85 -1.41 12.81 -23.06
N LEU A 86 -2.62 13.27 -23.37
CA LEU A 86 -3.63 13.69 -22.37
C LEU A 86 -4.48 12.50 -21.84
N GLU A 87 -4.02 11.27 -22.05
CA GLU A 87 -4.73 10.08 -21.58
C GLU A 87 -4.84 10.08 -20.03
N GLY A 88 -6.04 9.90 -19.50
CA GLY A 88 -6.33 10.02 -18.06
C GLY A 88 -6.60 11.43 -17.54
N VAL A 89 -6.45 12.47 -18.37
CA VAL A 89 -6.93 13.83 -18.06
C VAL A 89 -8.42 13.88 -18.34
N SER A 90 -9.23 14.28 -17.35
CA SER A 90 -10.68 14.30 -17.48
C SER A 90 -11.29 15.51 -16.80
N LEU A 91 -12.24 16.16 -17.49
CA LEU A 91 -13.09 17.19 -16.91
C LEU A 91 -14.11 16.62 -15.90
N LYS A 92 -14.25 15.29 -15.79
CA LYS A 92 -15.13 14.63 -14.81
C LYS A 92 -14.86 15.09 -13.39
N TYR A 93 -13.60 15.40 -13.07
CA TYR A 93 -13.16 15.81 -11.74
C TYR A 93 -13.05 17.34 -11.58
N GLY A 94 -13.63 18.10 -12.51
CA GLY A 94 -13.66 19.55 -12.49
C GLY A 94 -12.52 20.22 -13.25
N TYR A 95 -12.71 21.50 -13.54
CA TYR A 95 -11.79 22.30 -14.37
C TYR A 95 -10.42 22.54 -13.69
N GLN A 96 -10.40 22.74 -12.37
CA GLN A 96 -9.17 22.93 -11.62
C GLN A 96 -8.27 21.68 -11.69
N TYR A 97 -8.86 20.50 -11.49
CA TYR A 97 -8.14 19.23 -11.66
C TYR A 97 -7.62 19.05 -13.09
N PHE A 98 -8.45 19.36 -14.07
CA PHE A 98 -8.05 19.30 -15.47
C PHE A 98 -6.79 20.14 -15.72
N LEU A 99 -6.77 21.39 -15.26
CA LEU A 99 -5.60 22.26 -15.42
C LEU A 99 -4.37 21.74 -14.66
N LEU A 100 -4.53 21.31 -13.40
CA LEU A 100 -3.43 20.78 -12.58
C LEU A 100 -2.85 19.50 -13.18
N SER A 101 -3.69 18.57 -13.64
CA SER A 101 -3.25 17.33 -14.27
C SER A 101 -2.55 17.56 -15.62
N VAL A 102 -2.98 18.56 -16.39
CA VAL A 102 -2.26 19.00 -17.60
C VAL A 102 -0.90 19.58 -17.24
N PHE A 103 -0.85 20.52 -16.28
CA PHE A 103 0.41 21.13 -15.84
C PHE A 103 1.40 20.08 -15.30
N ALA A 104 0.92 19.13 -14.50
CA ALA A 104 1.73 18.04 -13.97
C ALA A 104 2.40 17.20 -15.08
N LYS A 105 1.70 16.95 -16.20
CA LYS A 105 2.30 16.23 -17.32
C LYS A 105 3.46 16.99 -17.97
N PHE A 106 3.41 18.32 -18.00
CA PHE A 106 4.49 19.15 -18.50
C PHE A 106 5.65 19.32 -17.49
N SER A 107 5.37 19.34 -16.20
CA SER A 107 6.39 19.49 -15.15
C SER A 107 7.06 18.16 -14.76
N LYS A 108 6.51 17.04 -15.20
CA LYS A 108 7.07 15.72 -14.96
C LYS A 108 8.48 15.60 -15.54
N ASN A 109 9.39 15.08 -14.73
CA ASN A 109 10.78 14.85 -15.12
C ASN A 109 11.10 13.35 -15.02
N PRO A 110 10.84 12.56 -16.08
CA PRO A 110 11.09 11.12 -16.06
C PRO A 110 12.56 10.76 -15.81
N ASP A 111 13.50 11.59 -16.23
CA ASP A 111 14.93 11.30 -16.08
C ASP A 111 15.38 11.41 -14.63
N LYS A 112 14.83 12.38 -13.88
CA LYS A 112 15.04 12.46 -12.43
C LYS A 112 14.47 11.24 -11.69
N TRP A 113 13.33 10.72 -12.14
CA TRP A 113 12.77 9.47 -11.61
C TRP A 113 13.65 8.26 -11.93
N LYS A 114 14.13 8.12 -13.17
CA LYS A 114 15.06 7.04 -13.55
C LYS A 114 16.36 7.10 -12.76
N GLU A 115 16.89 8.29 -12.53
CA GLU A 115 18.07 8.48 -11.68
C GLU A 115 17.82 7.97 -10.25
N ALA A 116 16.63 8.23 -9.70
CA ALA A 116 16.24 7.75 -8.37
C ALA A 116 16.05 6.23 -8.28
N TYR A 117 15.89 5.54 -9.41
CA TYR A 117 15.81 4.08 -9.49
C TYR A 117 17.12 3.42 -9.96
N ARG A 118 18.20 4.20 -10.14
CA ARG A 118 19.44 3.74 -10.81
C ARG A 118 20.12 2.56 -10.12
N ASP A 119 20.16 2.55 -8.79
CA ASP A 119 20.85 1.50 -8.04
C ASP A 119 20.11 1.18 -6.72
N VAL A 120 19.67 -0.07 -6.59
CA VAL A 120 18.95 -0.59 -5.42
C VAL A 120 19.83 -0.68 -4.16
N ASN A 121 21.15 -0.65 -4.32
CA ASN A 121 22.10 -0.71 -3.20
C ASN A 121 22.59 0.67 -2.75
N ASP A 122 22.17 1.74 -3.42
CA ASP A 122 22.58 3.12 -3.11
C ASP A 122 21.51 3.85 -2.27
N PRO A 123 21.75 4.11 -0.97
CA PRO A 123 20.85 4.88 -0.13
C PRO A 123 20.51 6.27 -0.67
N SER A 124 21.42 6.92 -1.39
CA SER A 124 21.18 8.26 -1.93
C SER A 124 20.10 8.24 -3.02
N CYS A 125 20.05 7.18 -3.84
CA CYS A 125 19.00 6.95 -4.83
C CYS A 125 17.63 6.77 -4.14
N PHE A 126 17.56 5.96 -3.09
CA PHE A 126 16.35 5.78 -2.30
C PHE A 126 15.86 7.09 -1.68
N ARG A 127 16.75 7.87 -1.05
CA ARG A 127 16.38 9.13 -0.40
C ARG A 127 15.88 10.15 -1.42
N MET A 128 16.53 10.25 -2.57
CA MET A 128 16.05 11.09 -3.66
C MET A 128 14.66 10.64 -4.15
N TRP A 129 14.47 9.33 -4.32
CA TRP A 129 13.17 8.77 -4.69
C TRP A 129 12.07 9.11 -3.69
N LEU A 130 12.35 8.96 -2.39
CA LEU A 130 11.37 9.23 -1.34
C LEU A 130 11.00 10.72 -1.31
N LYS A 131 11.98 11.62 -1.44
CA LYS A 131 11.73 13.06 -1.53
C LYS A 131 10.89 13.42 -2.75
N LEU A 132 11.14 12.80 -3.90
CA LEU A 132 10.32 13.01 -5.11
C LEU A 132 8.89 12.51 -4.93
N LEU A 133 8.71 11.40 -4.22
CA LEU A 133 7.41 10.79 -3.96
C LEU A 133 6.55 11.63 -3.02
N HIS A 134 7.17 12.35 -2.10
CA HIS A 134 6.48 13.22 -1.14
C HIS A 134 6.51 14.72 -1.50
N ASP A 135 7.09 15.09 -2.64
CA ASP A 135 7.01 16.46 -3.18
C ASP A 135 5.57 16.79 -3.60
N PRO A 136 4.90 17.77 -2.96
CA PRO A 136 3.52 18.14 -3.29
C PRO A 136 3.35 18.54 -4.76
N ASN A 137 4.39 19.08 -5.40
CA ASN A 137 4.34 19.47 -6.81
C ASN A 137 4.34 18.27 -7.76
N ARG A 138 4.56 17.05 -7.24
CA ARG A 138 4.65 15.80 -7.98
C ARG A 138 3.56 14.81 -7.62
N SER A 139 2.58 15.19 -6.79
CA SER A 139 1.49 14.30 -6.37
C SER A 139 0.75 13.63 -7.55
N PHE A 140 0.68 14.31 -8.69
CA PHE A 140 0.05 13.84 -9.92
C PHE A 140 0.92 12.86 -10.74
N ASP A 141 2.20 12.68 -10.41
CA ASP A 141 3.11 11.78 -11.13
C ASP A 141 2.74 10.30 -10.93
N PHE A 142 2.11 9.96 -9.80
CA PHE A 142 1.98 8.59 -9.27
C PHE A 142 0.74 7.83 -9.79
N GLY A 143 -0.20 8.52 -10.44
CA GLY A 143 -1.48 7.93 -10.84
C GLY A 143 -2.38 7.58 -9.65
N GLU A 144 -3.16 6.50 -9.79
CA GLU A 144 -4.01 5.90 -8.73
C GLU A 144 -5.10 6.80 -8.12
N HIS A 145 -5.33 8.01 -8.64
CA HIS A 145 -6.20 9.04 -8.05
C HIS A 145 -5.71 9.56 -6.68
N TYR A 146 -4.43 9.40 -6.34
CA TYR A 146 -3.86 9.90 -5.09
C TYR A 146 -3.96 11.43 -4.99
N ALA A 147 -3.51 12.16 -6.01
CA ALA A 147 -3.58 13.62 -6.06
C ALA A 147 -5.00 14.19 -6.04
N LEU A 148 -6.02 13.36 -6.31
CA LEU A 148 -7.43 13.78 -6.24
C LEU A 148 -7.98 13.80 -4.83
N ALA A 149 -7.36 13.07 -3.89
CA ALA A 149 -7.79 13.06 -2.50
C ALA A 149 -7.07 14.20 -1.76
N PRO A 150 -7.77 15.09 -1.03
CA PRO A 150 -7.15 16.17 -0.27
C PRO A 150 -6.06 15.70 0.71
N MET A 151 -6.17 14.44 1.18
CA MET A 151 -5.16 13.81 2.03
C MET A 151 -3.75 13.75 1.45
N HIS A 152 -3.56 13.88 0.13
CA HIS A 152 -2.21 13.97 -0.44
C HIS A 152 -1.39 15.15 0.09
N ASN A 153 -2.02 16.13 0.74
CA ASN A 153 -1.32 17.25 1.37
C ASN A 153 -0.64 16.88 2.69
N PHE A 154 -1.12 15.85 3.41
CA PHE A 154 -0.61 15.51 4.75
C PHE A 154 -0.36 14.01 4.99
N ALA A 155 -0.97 13.12 4.21
CA ALA A 155 -0.79 11.68 4.28
C ALA A 155 0.05 11.19 3.09
N GLY A 156 0.85 10.16 3.29
CA GLY A 156 1.67 9.54 2.25
C GLY A 156 0.94 8.47 1.45
N LEU A 157 1.66 7.87 0.50
CA LEU A 157 1.09 6.92 -0.46
C LEU A 157 0.64 5.62 0.21
N LEU A 158 1.33 5.15 1.24
CA LEU A 158 0.95 3.94 1.96
C LEU A 158 -0.38 4.14 2.69
N THR A 159 -0.50 5.23 3.46
CA THR A 159 -1.77 5.63 4.09
C THR A 159 -2.89 5.75 3.06
N TYR A 160 -2.67 6.46 1.94
CA TYR A 160 -3.69 6.53 0.89
C TYR A 160 -4.13 5.15 0.40
N ARG A 161 -3.18 4.26 0.09
CA ARG A 161 -3.49 2.89 -0.38
C ARG A 161 -4.22 2.07 0.66
N TYR A 162 -3.91 2.24 1.95
CA TYR A 162 -4.65 1.65 3.05
C TYR A 162 -6.12 2.06 3.00
N PHE A 163 -6.42 3.38 2.95
CA PHE A 163 -7.81 3.85 2.90
C PHE A 163 -8.51 3.39 1.62
N ASN A 164 -7.81 3.48 0.49
CA ASN A 164 -8.32 3.07 -0.80
C ASN A 164 -8.72 1.59 -0.86
N LEU A 165 -8.03 0.71 -0.12
CA LEU A 165 -8.30 -0.73 -0.13
C LEU A 165 -9.17 -1.21 1.02
N PHE A 166 -9.10 -0.56 2.19
CA PHE A 166 -9.70 -1.07 3.43
C PHE A 166 -10.87 -0.23 3.95
N CYS A 167 -11.03 1.00 3.43
CA CYS A 167 -12.08 1.93 3.85
C CYS A 167 -12.95 2.38 2.66
N SER A 168 -12.79 1.79 1.48
CA SER A 168 -13.63 2.06 0.32
C SER A 168 -13.86 0.80 -0.52
N ILE A 169 -14.97 0.76 -1.23
CA ILE A 169 -15.34 -0.31 -2.14
C ILE A 169 -15.35 0.18 -3.60
N LYS A 170 -15.40 -0.75 -4.55
CA LYS A 170 -15.31 -0.45 -5.99
C LYS A 170 -16.41 0.50 -6.50
N SER A 171 -17.58 0.53 -5.86
CA SER A 171 -18.70 1.40 -6.25
C SER A 171 -18.63 2.81 -5.67
N ASP A 172 -17.68 3.10 -4.78
CA ASP A 172 -17.61 4.41 -4.14
C ASP A 172 -17.09 5.47 -5.12
N ASP A 173 -17.85 6.55 -5.28
CA ASP A 173 -17.40 7.72 -6.02
C ASP A 173 -16.73 8.70 -5.06
N ARG A 174 -15.44 8.98 -5.28
CA ARG A 174 -14.64 9.95 -4.52
C ARG A 174 -14.80 9.84 -2.98
N PRO A 175 -14.53 8.66 -2.38
CA PRO A 175 -14.76 8.41 -0.95
C PRO A 175 -13.95 9.32 -0.02
N PHE A 176 -12.92 10.00 -0.52
CA PHE A 176 -11.96 10.77 0.30
C PHE A 176 -12.04 12.28 0.09
N GLU A 177 -13.03 12.79 -0.65
CA GLU A 177 -13.15 14.23 -0.99
C GLU A 177 -13.24 15.14 0.24
N GLN A 178 -13.66 14.60 1.39
CA GLN A 178 -13.83 15.36 2.63
C GLN A 178 -12.64 15.23 3.61
N LEU A 179 -11.64 14.41 3.32
CA LEU A 179 -10.54 14.10 4.25
C LEU A 179 -9.40 15.12 4.11
N ASN A 180 -9.55 16.26 4.78
CA ASN A 180 -8.67 17.42 4.72
C ASN A 180 -7.67 17.50 5.88
N ASP A 181 -7.91 16.75 6.96
CA ASP A 181 -7.00 16.71 8.11
C ASP A 181 -6.90 15.31 8.75
N TYR A 182 -5.97 15.20 9.68
CA TYR A 182 -5.65 13.96 10.39
C TYR A 182 -6.80 13.44 11.28
N SER A 183 -7.58 14.33 11.88
CA SER A 183 -8.70 13.96 12.76
C SER A 183 -9.83 13.35 11.95
N GLN A 184 -10.17 13.96 10.81
CA GLN A 184 -11.13 13.41 9.85
C GLN A 184 -10.67 12.05 9.32
N LEU A 185 -9.39 11.90 9.03
CA LEU A 185 -8.81 10.64 8.55
C LEU A 185 -8.96 9.52 9.60
N LYS A 186 -8.72 9.80 10.89
CA LYS A 186 -8.97 8.84 11.97
C LYS A 186 -10.43 8.45 12.09
N GLN A 187 -11.32 9.44 12.17
CA GLN A 187 -12.76 9.21 12.27
C GLN A 187 -13.27 8.36 11.09
N PHE A 188 -12.84 8.69 9.88
CA PHE A 188 -13.22 7.94 8.68
C PHE A 188 -12.75 6.48 8.74
N ASN A 189 -11.54 6.21 9.24
CA ASN A 189 -11.12 4.82 9.46
C ASN A 189 -12.05 4.10 10.43
N ASP A 190 -12.41 4.74 11.55
CA ASP A 190 -13.22 4.09 12.59
C ASP A 190 -14.63 3.77 12.10
N GLU A 191 -15.17 4.60 11.20
CA GLU A 191 -16.49 4.43 10.59
C GLU A 191 -16.48 3.46 9.40
N HIS A 192 -15.41 3.42 8.61
CA HIS A 192 -15.42 2.76 7.29
C HIS A 192 -14.43 1.60 7.12
N CYS A 193 -13.45 1.42 8.02
CA CYS A 193 -12.52 0.29 7.91
C CYS A 193 -13.27 -1.03 8.11
N PHE A 194 -13.40 -1.81 7.05
CA PHE A 194 -14.13 -3.08 7.07
C PHE A 194 -13.24 -4.29 7.39
N ILE A 195 -11.93 -4.09 7.54
CA ILE A 195 -11.00 -5.17 7.91
C ILE A 195 -11.16 -5.53 9.38
N SER A 196 -11.48 -6.79 9.67
CA SER A 196 -11.63 -7.29 11.03
C SER A 196 -10.29 -7.66 11.67
N HIS A 197 -9.35 -8.19 10.89
CA HIS A 197 -8.01 -8.53 11.38
C HIS A 197 -6.93 -8.18 10.36
N PHE A 198 -5.83 -7.65 10.87
CA PHE A 198 -4.66 -7.29 10.09
C PHE A 198 -3.54 -8.29 10.31
N ILE A 199 -2.92 -8.70 9.21
CA ILE A 199 -1.73 -9.54 9.19
C ILE A 199 -0.52 -8.64 8.95
N ARG A 200 0.34 -8.52 9.95
CA ARG A 200 1.56 -7.72 9.84
C ARG A 200 2.69 -8.51 9.20
N ASN A 201 3.33 -7.93 8.19
CA ASN A 201 4.43 -8.59 7.46
C ASN A 201 5.64 -8.96 8.33
N GLU A 202 5.91 -8.17 9.37
CA GLU A 202 6.98 -8.38 10.35
C GLU A 202 6.69 -9.47 11.39
N ASN A 203 5.42 -9.88 11.53
CA ASN A 203 4.95 -10.96 12.41
C ASN A 203 4.02 -11.91 11.63
N LEU A 204 4.43 -12.23 10.40
CA LEU A 204 3.56 -12.75 9.34
C LEU A 204 2.88 -14.06 9.72
N GLU A 205 3.66 -15.03 10.18
CA GLU A 205 3.18 -16.38 10.49
C GLU A 205 2.21 -16.36 11.70
N GLU A 206 2.60 -15.66 12.77
CA GLU A 206 1.83 -15.53 13.99
C GLU A 206 0.53 -14.74 13.78
N ASP A 207 0.60 -13.58 13.11
CA ASP A 207 -0.59 -12.77 12.84
C ASP A 207 -1.53 -13.48 11.84
N PHE A 208 -0.99 -14.27 10.91
CA PHE A 208 -1.81 -15.06 10.00
C PHE A 208 -2.62 -16.13 10.75
N ILE A 209 -1.97 -16.87 11.66
CA ILE A 209 -2.65 -17.83 12.54
C ILE A 209 -3.73 -17.13 13.37
N ALA A 210 -3.37 -16.02 14.04
CA ALA A 210 -4.30 -15.27 14.88
C ALA A 210 -5.50 -14.73 14.09
N ALA A 211 -5.28 -14.24 12.87
CA ALA A 211 -6.33 -13.78 11.98
C ALA A 211 -7.29 -14.91 11.61
N LEU A 212 -6.78 -16.10 11.23
CA LEU A 212 -7.62 -17.25 10.89
C LEU A 212 -8.44 -17.73 12.10
N GLU A 213 -7.82 -17.89 13.27
CA GLU A 213 -8.51 -18.31 14.50
C GLU A 213 -9.63 -17.34 14.88
N ALA A 214 -9.41 -16.03 14.72
CA ALA A 214 -10.39 -15.02 15.04
C ALA A 214 -11.60 -14.99 14.07
N THR A 215 -11.46 -15.55 12.86
CA THR A 215 -12.61 -15.81 11.97
C THR A 215 -13.40 -17.08 12.33
N GLY A 216 -12.98 -17.80 13.38
CA GLY A 216 -13.55 -19.11 13.74
C GLY A 216 -13.07 -20.26 12.86
N PHE A 217 -12.06 -20.05 12.02
CA PHE A 217 -11.48 -21.12 11.21
C PHE A 217 -10.68 -22.08 12.10
N ALA A 218 -11.04 -23.37 12.07
CA ALA A 218 -10.40 -24.39 12.88
C ALA A 218 -9.04 -24.80 12.30
N LEU A 219 -7.97 -24.18 12.79
CA LEU A 219 -6.60 -24.57 12.45
C LEU A 219 -6.19 -25.87 13.16
N THR A 220 -5.78 -26.88 12.39
CA THR A 220 -5.16 -28.10 12.92
C THR A 220 -3.67 -27.86 13.21
N PRO A 221 -3.01 -28.73 13.99
CA PRO A 221 -1.56 -28.67 14.16
C PRO A 221 -0.80 -28.69 12.83
N GLU A 222 -1.24 -29.52 11.88
CA GLU A 222 -0.62 -29.63 10.56
C GLU A 222 -0.72 -28.33 9.75
N HIS A 223 -1.84 -27.59 9.89
CA HIS A 223 -1.95 -26.26 9.29
C HIS A 223 -0.93 -25.29 9.87
N LYS A 224 -0.75 -25.26 11.20
CA LYS A 224 0.21 -24.38 11.88
C LYS A 224 1.65 -24.73 11.47
N ASP A 225 1.99 -26.02 11.47
CA ASP A 225 3.30 -26.50 11.01
C ASP A 225 3.56 -26.12 9.55
N ARG A 226 2.53 -26.21 8.70
CA ARG A 226 2.62 -25.79 7.31
C ARG A 226 2.92 -24.29 7.16
N ILE A 227 2.26 -23.45 7.97
CA ILE A 227 2.46 -22.00 7.98
C ILE A 227 3.92 -21.69 8.38
N PHE A 228 4.39 -22.21 9.52
CA PHE A 228 5.75 -21.93 10.01
C PHE A 228 6.86 -22.52 9.12
N SER A 229 6.62 -23.68 8.49
CA SER A 229 7.60 -24.31 7.59
C SER A 229 7.62 -23.72 6.18
N SER A 230 6.65 -22.87 5.84
CA SER A 230 6.55 -22.32 4.51
C SER A 230 7.65 -21.28 4.24
N LYS A 231 8.46 -21.50 3.20
CA LYS A 231 9.45 -20.50 2.78
C LYS A 231 8.73 -19.26 2.24
N LYS A 232 9.15 -18.07 2.68
CA LYS A 232 8.65 -16.79 2.18
C LYS A 232 8.85 -16.70 0.67
N THR A 233 7.76 -16.48 -0.06
CA THR A 233 7.79 -16.32 -1.51
C THR A 233 8.32 -14.92 -1.82
N ASN A 234 9.40 -14.81 -2.61
CA ASN A 234 10.03 -13.54 -3.00
C ASN A 234 10.55 -12.70 -1.81
N ALA A 235 11.23 -13.33 -0.85
CA ALA A 235 11.99 -12.57 0.14
C ALA A 235 13.03 -11.70 -0.59
N SER A 236 13.03 -10.38 -0.36
CA SER A 236 13.97 -9.49 -1.04
C SER A 236 15.40 -9.82 -0.64
N GLU A 237 16.29 -9.93 -1.61
CA GLU A 237 17.72 -10.18 -1.38
C GLU A 237 18.49 -8.93 -0.93
N HIS A 238 17.84 -7.76 -0.95
CA HIS A 238 18.46 -6.48 -0.56
C HIS A 238 18.77 -6.43 0.94
N ASP A 239 19.73 -5.55 1.28
CA ASP A 239 20.29 -5.43 2.62
C ASP A 239 19.23 -5.37 3.72
N ARG A 240 19.38 -6.25 4.71
CA ARG A 240 18.49 -6.37 5.88
C ARG A 240 18.59 -5.15 6.79
N ASN A 241 19.66 -4.37 6.69
CA ASN A 241 19.81 -3.12 7.42
C ASN A 241 19.02 -1.99 6.75
N ILE A 242 17.70 -2.00 6.92
CA ILE A 242 16.79 -0.97 6.39
C ILE A 242 17.18 0.44 6.85
N ALA A 243 17.72 0.58 8.07
CA ALA A 243 18.12 1.88 8.62
C ALA A 243 19.16 2.61 7.75
N ARG A 244 20.01 1.87 7.01
CA ARG A 244 21.03 2.49 6.12
C ARG A 244 20.42 3.35 5.02
N PHE A 245 19.20 3.03 4.58
CA PHE A 245 18.51 3.75 3.52
C PHE A 245 17.99 5.11 3.98
N TYR A 246 17.78 5.27 5.29
CA TYR A 246 17.24 6.49 5.87
C TYR A 246 18.34 7.40 6.40
N ASP A 247 18.08 8.69 6.32
CA ASP A 247 18.69 9.73 7.13
C ASP A 247 17.60 10.40 7.97
N GLN A 248 17.98 11.35 8.83
CA GLN A 248 17.05 12.06 9.71
C GLN A 248 15.88 12.68 8.93
N GLU A 249 16.17 13.34 7.81
CA GLU A 249 15.16 14.04 7.00
C GLU A 249 14.16 13.05 6.37
N THR A 250 14.65 11.97 5.77
CA THR A 250 13.78 10.96 5.15
C THR A 250 13.00 10.14 6.17
N ASP A 251 13.54 9.94 7.37
CA ASP A 251 12.82 9.35 8.48
C ASP A 251 11.68 10.24 8.97
N GLU A 252 11.93 11.55 9.15
CA GLU A 252 10.92 12.55 9.53
C GLU A 252 9.79 12.63 8.50
N ILE A 253 10.10 12.55 7.20
CA ILE A 253 9.08 12.45 6.14
C ILE A 253 8.16 11.25 6.38
N ILE A 254 8.69 10.07 6.70
CA ILE A 254 7.84 8.89 6.98
C ILE A 254 7.03 9.09 8.26
N GLN A 255 7.65 9.60 9.33
CA GLN A 255 6.95 9.84 10.60
C GLN A 255 5.76 10.78 10.43
N GLU A 256 5.93 11.86 9.67
CA GLU A 256 4.86 12.82 9.40
C GLU A 256 3.80 12.25 8.46
N ARG A 257 4.23 11.74 7.29
CA ARG A 257 3.33 11.38 6.18
C ARG A 257 2.59 10.08 6.44
N GLU A 258 3.18 9.15 7.17
CA GLU A 258 2.56 7.86 7.52
C GLU A 258 2.09 7.79 8.96
N ARG A 259 1.96 8.94 9.62
CA ARG A 259 1.53 9.08 11.02
C ARG A 259 0.35 8.18 11.37
N PHE A 260 -0.64 8.07 10.48
CA PHE A 260 -1.82 7.24 10.71
C PHE A 260 -1.48 5.76 10.89
N ILE A 261 -0.73 5.19 9.95
CA ILE A 261 -0.34 3.77 9.98
C ILE A 261 0.60 3.52 11.16
N ILE A 262 1.51 4.46 11.43
CA ILE A 262 2.45 4.38 12.55
C ILE A 262 1.69 4.31 13.89
N GLU A 263 0.78 5.26 14.13
CA GLU A 263 0.00 5.31 15.37
C GLU A 263 -0.95 4.10 15.48
N LYS A 264 -1.63 3.71 14.39
CA LYS A 264 -2.61 2.61 14.39
C LYS A 264 -1.98 1.26 14.75
N PHE A 265 -0.77 1.00 14.27
CA PHE A 265 -0.09 -0.29 14.44
C PHE A 265 1.11 -0.23 15.39
N ALA A 266 1.29 0.90 16.09
CA ALA A 266 2.38 1.14 17.03
C ALA A 266 3.78 0.89 16.43
N TYR A 267 3.98 1.32 15.18
CA TYR A 267 5.30 1.23 14.55
C TYR A 267 6.31 2.18 15.17
N LYS A 268 7.58 1.79 15.10
CA LYS A 268 8.71 2.62 15.54
C LYS A 268 9.61 2.93 14.36
N SER A 269 10.26 4.08 14.44
CA SER A 269 11.28 4.48 13.48
C SER A 269 12.44 3.49 13.49
N VAL A 270 13.10 3.38 12.35
CA VAL A 270 14.34 2.59 12.19
C VAL A 270 15.58 3.31 12.74
N LEU A 271 15.46 4.60 13.09
CA LEU A 271 16.52 5.42 13.67
C LEU A 271 16.35 5.68 15.18
N SER A 272 15.23 5.23 15.77
CA SER A 272 14.91 5.40 17.19
C SER A 272 15.39 4.27 18.09
#